data_AF-A0A1Y5DHY1-F1
#
_entry.id   AF-A0A1Y5DHY1-F1
#
_cell.length_a   1.000
_cell.length_b   1.000
_cell.length_c   1.000
_cell.angle_alpha   90.00
_cell.angle_beta   90.00
_cell.angle_gamma   90.00
#
_symmetry.space_group_name_H-M   'P 1'
#
loop_
_entity.id
_entity.type
_entity.pdbx_description
1 polymer ?
#
loop_
_entity_poly.entity_id
_entity_poly.type
_entity_poly.pdbx_seq_one_letter_code
_entity_poly.pdbx_strand_id
1 'polypeptide(L)' 'MENLQELVSAALANVESAEGVQALDQVRVDYLGKKGQITALLKTLGKLSNEERPQAGAKINE' A
#
# COMPACT_ATOMS: atom_id res chain seq x y z
N MET A 1 -3.06 8.06 9.05
CA MET A 1 -3.67 6.71 9.23
C MET A 1 -5.04 6.64 8.60
N GLU A 2 -5.88 7.68 8.66
CA GLU A 2 -7.16 7.74 7.94
C GLU A 2 -7.02 7.34 6.46
N ASN A 3 -5.99 7.82 5.76
CA ASN A 3 -5.73 7.46 4.37
C ASN A 3 -5.30 5.99 4.13
N LEU A 4 -4.78 5.26 5.14
CA LEU A 4 -4.31 3.88 4.94
C LEU A 4 -5.48 2.90 4.90
N GLN A 5 -6.47 3.08 5.78
CA GLN A 5 -7.66 2.23 5.82
C GLN A 5 -8.47 2.37 4.53
N GLU A 6 -8.58 3.59 4.01
CA GLU A 6 -9.23 3.88 2.72
C GLU A 6 -8.45 3.25 1.56
N LEU A 7 -7.12 3.36 1.58
CA LEU A 7 -6.25 2.74 0.57
C LEU A 7 -6.44 1.21 0.53
N VAL A 8 -6.46 0.56 1.70
CA VAL A 8 -6.68 -0.89 1.82
C VAL A 8 -8.08 -1.26 1.32
N SER A 9 -9.11 -0.53 1.74
CA SER A 9 -10.50 -0.78 1.29
C SER A 9 -10.64 -0.65 -0.22
N ALA A 10 -10.03 0.38 -0.83
CA ALA A 10 -10.01 0.57 -2.27
C ALA A 10 -9.23 -0.53 -2.99
N ALA A 11 -8.10 -0.96 -2.44
CA ALA A 11 -7.31 -2.06 -3.01
C ALA A 11 -8.12 -3.37 -3.01
N LEU A 12 -8.80 -3.70 -1.91
CA LEU A 12 -9.65 -4.88 -1.79
C LEU A 12 -10.81 -4.85 -2.79
N ALA A 13 -11.51 -3.71 -2.90
CA ALA A 13 -12.58 -3.55 -3.89
C ALA A 13 -12.09 -3.72 -5.33
N ASN A 14 -10.90 -3.20 -5.64
CA ASN A 14 -10.27 -3.36 -6.96
C ASN A 14 -9.83 -4.80 -7.23
N VAL A 15 -9.37 -5.54 -6.21
CA VAL A 15 -9.07 -6.98 -6.32
C VAL A 15 -10.35 -7.77 -6.59
N GLU A 16 -11.43 -7.50 -5.86
CA GLU A 16 -12.72 -8.18 -6.05
C GLU A 16 -13.33 -7.91 -7.43
N SER A 17 -13.12 -6.70 -7.96
CA SER A 17 -13.63 -6.28 -9.28
C SER A 17 -12.72 -6.69 -10.44
N ALA A 18 -11.54 -7.27 -10.18
CA ALA A 18 -10.58 -7.60 -11.22
C ALA A 18 -11.01 -8.81 -12.04
N GLU A 19 -11.31 -8.59 -13.32
CA GLU A 19 -11.71 -9.66 -14.25
C GLU A 19 -10.49 -10.38 -14.83
N GLY A 20 -10.07 -11.44 -14.13
CA GLY A 20 -9.01 -12.35 -14.58
C GLY A 20 -7.60 -11.94 -14.18
N VAL A 21 -6.64 -12.81 -14.49
CA VAL A 21 -5.26 -12.73 -13.98
C VAL A 21 -4.54 -11.46 -14.42
N GLN A 22 -4.80 -10.97 -15.63
CA GLN A 22 -4.16 -9.75 -16.14
C GLN A 22 -4.65 -8.49 -15.39
N ALA A 23 -5.96 -8.39 -15.13
CA ALA A 23 -6.52 -7.29 -14.33
C ALA A 23 -6.00 -7.36 -12.88
N LEU A 24 -5.94 -8.56 -12.31
CA LEU A 24 -5.40 -8.76 -10.96
C LEU A 24 -3.91 -8.39 -10.86
N ASP A 25 -3.11 -8.70 -11.88
CA ASP A 25 -1.70 -8.28 -11.92
C ASP A 25 -1.56 -6.75 -12.01
N GLN A 26 -2.43 -6.09 -12.77
CA GLN A 26 -2.45 -4.63 -12.82
C GLN A 26 -2.74 -4.03 -11.44
N VAL A 27 -3.76 -4.54 -10.74
CA VAL A 27 -4.06 -4.14 -9.35
C VAL A 27 -2.84 -4.38 -8.46
N ARG A 28 -2.19 -5.54 -8.55
CA ARG A 28 -0.95 -5.82 -7.79
C ARG A 28 0.14 -4.79 -8.08
N VAL A 29 0.35 -4.40 -9.34
CA VAL A 29 1.36 -3.39 -9.72
C VAL A 29 1.02 -2.01 -9.17
N ASP A 30 -0.25 -1.61 -9.21
CA ASP A 30 -0.69 -0.28 -8.79
C ASP A 30 -0.57 -0.05 -7.27
N TYR A 31 -0.75 -1.10 -6.48
CA TYR A 31 -0.65 -1.02 -5.01
C TYR A 31 0.73 -1.44 -4.50
N LEU A 32 1.28 -2.55 -4.97
CA LEU A 32 2.49 -3.18 -4.44
C LEU A 32 3.72 -3.03 -5.35
N GLY A 33 3.57 -2.49 -6.56
CA GLY A 33 4.69 -2.29 -7.48
C GLY A 33 5.74 -1.31 -6.95
N LYS A 34 6.86 -1.18 -7.65
CA LYS A 34 7.97 -0.27 -7.26
C LYS A 34 7.55 1.20 -7.11
N LYS A 35 6.51 1.59 -7.84
CA LYS A 35 5.87 2.92 -7.80
C LYS A 35 4.44 2.85 -7.24
N GLY A 36 4.03 1.69 -6.75
CA GLY A 36 2.70 1.48 -6.20
C GLY A 36 2.48 2.25 -4.90
N GLN A 37 1.22 2.45 -4.56
CA GLN A 37 0.81 3.33 -3.47
C GLN A 37 1.39 2.90 -2.11
N ILE A 38 1.38 1.60 -1.80
CA ILE A 38 1.94 1.07 -0.55
C ILE A 38 3.47 1.23 -0.51
N THR A 39 4.14 0.93 -1.62
CA THR A 39 5.59 1.14 -1.75
C THR A 39 5.97 2.62 -1.60
N ALA A 40 5.14 3.53 -2.09
CA ALA A 40 5.35 4.97 -1.93
C ALA A 40 5.24 5.39 -0.45
N LEU A 41 4.27 4.85 0.30
CA LEU A 41 4.14 5.05 1.75
C LEU A 41 5.35 4.49 2.51
N LEU A 42 5.82 3.28 2.17
CA LEU A 42 7.03 2.72 2.78
C LEU A 42 8.26 3.62 2.56
N LYS A 43 8.37 4.29 1.41
CA LYS A 43 9.46 5.25 1.16
C LYS A 43 9.39 6.50 2.03
N THR A 44 8.21 6.90 2.51
CA THR A 44 8.12 8.06 3.42
C THR A 44 8.73 7.77 4.79
N LEU A 45 8.88 6.50 5.18
CA LEU A 45 9.55 6.09 6.42
C LEU A 45 11.00 6.57 6.49
N GLY A 46 11.67 6.75 5.34
CA GLY A 46 13.02 7.30 5.27
C GLY A 46 13.13 8.75 5.76
N LYS A 47 12.01 9.47 5.85
CA LYS A 47 11.94 10.86 6.35
C LYS A 47 11.64 10.96 7.84
N LEU A 48 11.27 9.86 8.50
CA LEU A 48 10.93 9.83 9.92
C LEU A 48 12.17 9.71 10.79
N SER A 49 12.06 10.11 12.06
CA SER A 49 13.09 9.88 13.07
C SER A 49 13.30 8.38 13.33
N ASN A 50 14.42 8.04 13.99
CA ASN A 50 14.71 6.64 14.33
C ASN A 50 13.69 6.03 15.30
N GLU A 51 13.00 6.85 16.10
CA GLU A 51 12.01 6.41 17.08
C GLU A 51 10.61 6.22 16.45
N GLU A 52 10.25 7.09 15.50
CA GLU A 52 8.94 7.05 14.83
C GLU A 52 8.89 6.01 13.69
N ARG A 53 10.03 5.78 13.03
CA ARG A 53 10.13 4.89 11.86
C ARG A 53 9.63 3.46 12.13
N PRO A 54 9.99 2.77 13.24
CA PRO A 54 9.50 1.42 13.51
C PRO A 54 7.98 1.36 13.69
N GLN A 55 7.39 2.33 14.40
CA GLN A 55 5.95 2.36 14.67
C GLN A 55 5.15 2.62 13.40
N ALA A 56 5.60 3.57 12.57
CA ALA A 56 4.97 3.84 11.28
C ALA A 56 5.16 2.68 10.30
N GLY A 57 6.34 2.04 10.32
CA GLY A 57 6.62 0.86 9.49
C GLY A 57 5.76 -0.34 9.85
N ALA A 58 5.57 -0.61 11.14
CA ALA A 58 4.69 -1.68 11.60
C ALA A 58 3.26 -1.49 11.09
N LYS A 59 2.73 -0.26 11.20
CA LYS A 59 1.36 0.08 10.75
C LYS A 59 1.15 -0.07 9.25
N ILE A 60 2.18 0.14 8.43
CA ILE A 60 2.07 -0.02 6.97
C ILE A 60 2.13 -1.51 6.56
N ASN A 61 2.74 -2.37 7.38
CA ASN A 61 2.90 -3.81 7.10
C ASN A 61 1.81 -4.69 7.74
N GLU A 62 0.88 -4.11 8.48
CA GLU A 62 -0.32 -4.78 9.01
C GLU A 62 -1.34 -5.03 7.91
#